data_AF-A0A2N0PJD1-F1
#
_entry.id   AF-A0A2N0PJD1-F1
#
_cell.length_a   1.000
_cell.length_b   1.000
_cell.length_c   1.000
_cell.angle_alpha   90.00
_cell.angle_beta   90.00
_cell.angle_gamma   90.00
#
_symmetry.space_group_name_H-M   'P 1'
#
loop_
_entity.id
_entity.type
_entity.pdbx_description
1 polymer ?
#
loop_
_entity_poly.entity_id
_entity_poly.type
_entity_poly.pdbx_seq_one_letter_code
_entity_poly.pdbx_strand_id
1 'polypeptide(L)'
;AAVQKLQEFDKDENVQGWLQKCKNQCEGRTRSWDISSLLIKPVQRVLKYPLLLQQIVSLTNPSHPDFEELKRAFSEIQNVAERINEIKRRKDIVEKIVGSKKKTDADIKHATGISKATEDELYKFYLEKFKNLELQGQQLSKDIKEWVKVVKLYFEDQQRLAETFEELYMLDNNDVEHKKLVEYVKAIKEIAPTHGKEMEEAVKKNIYPQIEKFLELFKAPAAVMKKRERKILDYDRAMSIKAKGGTLDKHLQQSADAFTSISAQLHEELPSFFKLITQYFDIIVQEFIKIQSRLYQQIGMDFRQYFCKFVDTQALEHVSERRELVLREMDIILEYTQHYHEDLGMDDELKTFYLLTSPTGN
;
A
#
# COMPACT_ATOMS: atom_id res chain seq x y z
N ALA A 1 -15.58 -6.37 9.79
CA ALA A 1 -14.27 -6.51 10.47
C ALA A 1 -14.24 -5.72 11.78
N ALA A 2 -13.96 -4.41 11.78
CA ALA A 2 -13.84 -3.64 13.04
C ALA A 2 -15.12 -3.62 13.90
N VAL A 3 -16.29 -3.39 13.29
CA VAL A 3 -17.58 -3.43 14.03
C VAL A 3 -17.92 -4.84 14.54
N GLN A 4 -17.60 -5.88 13.78
CA GLN A 4 -17.80 -7.28 14.20
C GLN A 4 -16.87 -7.66 15.37
N LYS A 5 -15.61 -7.23 15.32
CA LYS A 5 -14.68 -7.34 16.45
C LYS A 5 -15.21 -6.63 17.68
N LEU A 6 -15.81 -5.44 17.51
CA LEU A 6 -16.43 -4.71 18.62
C LEU A 6 -17.58 -5.50 19.25
N GLN A 7 -18.42 -6.16 18.43
CA GLN A 7 -19.48 -7.06 18.90
C GLN A 7 -18.95 -8.32 19.60
N GLU A 8 -17.78 -8.85 19.18
CA GLU A 8 -17.12 -9.96 19.90
C GLU A 8 -16.67 -9.53 21.30
N PHE A 9 -16.23 -8.27 21.45
CA PHE A 9 -15.81 -7.67 22.72
C PHE A 9 -16.95 -7.13 23.58
N ASP A 10 -18.21 -7.21 23.14
CA ASP A 10 -19.38 -6.89 23.98
C ASP A 10 -19.49 -7.79 25.22
N LYS A 11 -18.85 -8.97 25.17
CA LYS A 11 -18.84 -9.95 26.28
C LYS A 11 -17.71 -9.75 27.29
N ASP A 12 -16.76 -8.86 27.03
CA ASP A 12 -15.60 -8.63 27.89
C ASP A 12 -15.82 -7.38 28.76
N GLU A 13 -16.07 -7.58 30.05
CA GLU A 13 -16.34 -6.50 31.01
C GLU A 13 -15.19 -5.50 31.14
N ASN A 14 -13.93 -5.94 30.97
CA ASN A 14 -12.77 -5.04 31.04
C ASN A 14 -12.72 -4.10 29.84
N VAL A 15 -13.02 -4.62 28.65
CA VAL A 15 -13.06 -3.84 27.41
C VAL A 15 -14.21 -2.84 27.45
N GLN A 16 -15.38 -3.25 27.96
CA GLN A 16 -16.52 -2.35 28.12
C GLN A 16 -16.24 -1.23 29.14
N GLY A 17 -15.58 -1.54 30.26
CA GLY A 17 -15.15 -0.55 31.24
C GLY A 17 -14.17 0.49 30.64
N TRP A 18 -13.23 0.03 29.81
CA TRP A 18 -12.31 0.92 29.09
C TRP A 18 -13.03 1.79 28.05
N LEU A 19 -13.92 1.20 27.24
CA LEU A 19 -14.70 1.92 26.23
C LEU A 19 -15.59 3.00 26.85
N GLN A 20 -16.19 2.73 28.01
CA GLN A 20 -16.99 3.72 28.74
C GLN A 20 -16.11 4.88 29.23
N LYS A 21 -14.89 4.60 29.73
CA LYS A 21 -13.93 5.65 30.11
C LYS A 21 -13.54 6.52 28.91
N CYS A 22 -13.30 5.91 27.74
CA CYS A 22 -13.02 6.63 26.50
C CYS A 22 -14.22 7.49 26.06
N LYS A 23 -15.45 6.98 26.18
CA LYS A 23 -16.67 7.72 25.85
C LYS A 23 -16.81 8.98 26.70
N ASN A 24 -16.62 8.86 28.01
CA ASN A 24 -16.67 9.99 28.94
C ASN A 24 -15.59 11.04 28.62
N GLN A 25 -14.38 10.62 28.23
CA GLN A 25 -13.32 11.54 27.80
C GLN A 25 -13.60 12.26 26.47
N CYS A 26 -14.47 11.68 25.64
CA CYS A 26 -14.83 12.23 24.34
C CYS A 26 -16.13 13.06 24.37
N GLU A 27 -16.80 13.17 25.52
CA GLU A 27 -17.99 14.00 25.67
C GLU A 27 -17.69 15.46 25.27
N GLY A 28 -18.54 16.01 24.39
CA GLY A 28 -18.38 17.36 23.84
C GLY A 28 -17.39 17.49 22.67
N ARG A 29 -16.51 16.52 22.42
CA ARG A 29 -15.56 16.54 21.28
C ARG A 29 -16.12 15.93 20.01
N THR A 30 -17.17 15.12 20.12
CA THR A 30 -17.82 14.47 18.98
C THR A 30 -19.33 14.41 19.16
N ARG A 31 -20.08 14.57 18.06
CA ARG A 31 -21.53 14.42 18.00
C ARG A 31 -21.97 12.97 17.73
N SER A 32 -21.04 12.01 17.82
CA SER A 32 -21.31 10.60 17.51
C SER A 32 -21.69 9.86 18.79
N TRP A 33 -22.82 9.16 18.75
CA TRP A 33 -23.45 8.57 19.93
C TRP A 33 -22.70 7.35 20.50
N ASP A 34 -21.93 6.65 19.65
CA ASP A 34 -21.18 5.45 19.99
C ASP A 34 -19.94 5.25 19.09
N ILE A 35 -19.02 4.39 19.52
CA ILE A 35 -17.80 4.05 18.77
C ILE A 35 -18.12 3.37 17.43
N SER A 36 -19.20 2.58 17.37
CA SER A 36 -19.65 1.93 16.14
C SER A 36 -20.03 2.95 15.06
N SER A 37 -20.74 4.03 15.42
CA SER A 37 -21.07 5.10 14.48
C SER A 37 -19.86 5.93 14.07
N LEU A 38 -18.81 6.02 14.89
CA LEU A 38 -17.54 6.62 14.48
C LEU A 38 -16.80 5.77 13.46
N LEU A 39 -16.73 4.45 13.69
CA LEU A 39 -16.01 3.51 12.83
C LEU A 39 -16.63 3.39 11.43
N ILE A 40 -17.93 3.62 11.27
CA ILE A 40 -18.61 3.54 9.97
C ILE A 40 -18.50 4.83 9.13
N LYS A 41 -18.24 5.99 9.75
CA LYS A 41 -18.23 7.30 9.08
C LYS A 41 -17.23 7.41 7.92
N PRO A 42 -15.97 6.94 8.01
CA PRO A 42 -15.03 7.03 6.90
C PRO A 42 -15.54 6.29 5.64
N VAL A 43 -16.13 5.10 5.84
CA VAL A 43 -16.76 4.32 4.76
C VAL A 43 -17.99 5.02 4.19
N GLN A 44 -18.74 5.77 5.02
CA GLN A 44 -19.86 6.57 4.55
C GLN A 44 -19.43 7.86 3.84
N ARG A 45 -18.35 8.51 4.29
CA ARG A 45 -17.85 9.78 3.73
C ARG A 45 -17.20 9.58 2.36
N VAL A 46 -16.43 8.50 2.18
CA VAL A 46 -15.76 8.23 0.90
C VAL A 46 -16.77 8.10 -0.26
N LEU A 47 -17.99 7.63 0.00
CA LEU A 47 -19.06 7.55 -1.00
C LEU A 47 -19.75 8.89 -1.30
N LYS A 48 -19.56 9.91 -0.44
CA LYS A 48 -20.16 11.24 -0.60
C LYS A 48 -19.26 12.22 -1.36
N TYR A 49 -17.95 12.03 -1.30
CA TYR A 49 -17.01 12.90 -2.02
C TYR A 49 -17.21 12.93 -3.54
N PRO A 50 -17.53 11.80 -4.23
CA PRO A 50 -17.88 11.85 -5.64
C PRO A 50 -19.09 12.76 -5.91
N LEU A 51 -20.14 12.69 -5.09
CA LEU A 51 -21.33 13.52 -5.24
C LEU A 51 -21.02 15.01 -5.04
N LEU A 52 -20.19 15.31 -4.04
CA LEU A 52 -19.77 16.69 -3.75
C LEU A 52 -18.91 17.26 -4.88
N LEU A 53 -17.87 16.53 -5.31
CA LEU A 53 -16.99 16.96 -6.38
C LEU A 53 -17.72 17.06 -7.72
N GLN A 54 -18.69 16.18 -7.99
CA GLN A 54 -19.57 16.30 -9.15
C GLN A 54 -20.34 17.63 -9.14
N GLN A 55 -20.90 18.02 -8.00
CA GLN A 55 -21.62 19.28 -7.88
C GLN A 55 -20.70 20.48 -8.03
N ILE A 56 -19.51 20.46 -7.42
CA ILE A 56 -18.52 21.52 -7.56
C ILE A 56 -18.12 21.67 -9.03
N VAL A 57 -17.72 20.58 -9.70
CA VAL A 57 -17.38 20.60 -11.14
C VAL A 57 -18.54 21.13 -12.00
N SER A 58 -19.79 20.79 -11.66
CA SER A 58 -20.97 21.27 -12.42
C SER A 58 -21.26 22.76 -12.26
N LEU A 59 -20.81 23.37 -11.15
CA LEU A 59 -21.01 24.78 -10.84
C LEU A 59 -19.78 25.64 -11.16
N THR A 60 -18.61 25.02 -11.34
CA THR A 60 -17.38 25.71 -11.72
C THR A 60 -17.35 26.00 -13.23
N ASN A 61 -17.04 27.24 -13.60
CA ASN A 61 -16.90 27.63 -15.00
C ASN A 61 -15.72 26.89 -15.67
N PRO A 62 -15.85 26.36 -16.90
CA PRO A 62 -14.75 25.72 -17.63
C PRO A 62 -13.49 26.57 -17.82
N SER A 63 -13.58 27.90 -17.75
CA SER A 63 -12.44 28.81 -17.82
C SER A 63 -11.76 29.08 -16.48
N HIS A 64 -12.26 28.50 -15.37
CA HIS A 64 -11.65 28.65 -14.05
C HIS A 64 -10.36 27.82 -13.95
N PRO A 65 -9.28 28.34 -13.33
CA PRO A 65 -8.00 27.63 -13.22
C PRO A 65 -8.14 26.23 -12.60
N ASP A 66 -9.00 26.09 -11.57
CA ASP A 66 -9.20 24.82 -10.86
C ASP A 66 -10.08 23.80 -11.60
N PHE A 67 -10.72 24.16 -12.72
CA PHE A 67 -11.72 23.30 -13.37
C PHE A 67 -11.15 21.93 -13.79
N GLU A 68 -9.97 21.91 -14.39
CA GLU A 68 -9.32 20.67 -14.83
C GLU A 68 -8.82 19.82 -13.65
N GLU A 69 -8.34 20.45 -12.57
CA GLU A 69 -7.94 19.74 -11.36
C GLU A 69 -9.13 19.14 -10.61
N LEU A 70 -10.23 19.89 -10.49
CA LEU A 70 -11.49 19.41 -9.90
C LEU A 70 -12.06 18.22 -10.68
N LYS A 71 -11.98 18.26 -12.02
CA LYS A 71 -12.40 17.16 -12.89
C LYS A 71 -11.52 15.93 -12.72
N ARG A 72 -10.20 16.11 -12.56
CA ARG A 72 -9.26 15.03 -12.24
C ARG A 72 -9.57 14.42 -10.88
N ALA A 73 -9.72 15.24 -9.84
CA ALA A 73 -10.05 14.80 -8.48
C ALA A 73 -11.39 14.03 -8.44
N PHE A 74 -12.40 14.51 -9.17
CA PHE A 74 -13.68 13.82 -9.33
C PHE A 74 -13.49 12.42 -9.95
N SER A 75 -12.74 12.32 -11.05
CA SER A 75 -12.44 11.05 -11.70
C SER A 75 -11.72 10.07 -10.76
N GLU A 76 -10.71 10.53 -10.03
CA GLU A 76 -9.96 9.69 -9.09
C GLU A 76 -10.81 9.19 -7.93
N ILE A 77 -11.62 10.06 -7.30
CA ILE A 77 -12.47 9.64 -6.18
C ILE A 77 -13.59 8.71 -6.65
N GLN A 78 -14.07 8.86 -7.89
CA GLN A 78 -15.04 7.97 -8.49
C GLN A 78 -14.44 6.58 -8.72
N ASN A 79 -13.21 6.50 -9.22
CA ASN A 79 -12.47 5.24 -9.34
C ASN A 79 -12.28 4.55 -7.97
N VAL A 80 -12.02 5.32 -6.91
CA VAL A 80 -11.95 4.78 -5.53
C VAL A 80 -13.29 4.20 -5.10
N ALA A 81 -14.40 4.91 -5.32
CA ALA A 81 -15.74 4.46 -4.95
C ALA A 81 -16.15 3.18 -5.71
N GLU A 82 -15.87 3.13 -7.02
CA GLU A 82 -16.09 1.95 -7.86
C GLU A 82 -15.25 0.76 -7.39
N ARG A 83 -13.97 0.98 -7.08
CA ARG A 83 -13.08 -0.06 -6.53
C ARG A 83 -13.58 -0.60 -5.19
N ILE A 84 -14.10 0.25 -4.31
CA ILE A 84 -14.71 -0.18 -3.03
C ILE A 84 -15.93 -1.06 -3.27
N ASN A 85 -16.82 -0.66 -4.19
CA ASN A 85 -18.00 -1.45 -4.56
C ASN A 85 -17.63 -2.80 -5.14
N GLU A 86 -16.64 -2.83 -6.02
CA GLU A 86 -16.17 -4.04 -6.67
C GLU A 86 -15.48 -4.98 -5.66
N ILE A 87 -14.69 -4.47 -4.71
CA ILE A 87 -14.14 -5.27 -3.60
C ILE A 87 -15.26 -5.88 -2.74
N LYS A 88 -16.31 -5.11 -2.43
CA LYS A 88 -17.46 -5.63 -1.65
C LYS A 88 -18.19 -6.73 -2.41
N ARG A 89 -18.51 -6.50 -3.69
CA ARG A 89 -19.13 -7.51 -4.57
C ARG A 89 -18.29 -8.79 -4.62
N ARG A 90 -16.98 -8.66 -4.81
CA ARG A 90 -16.03 -9.79 -4.86
C ARG A 90 -15.99 -10.56 -3.54
N LYS A 91 -16.01 -9.86 -2.41
CA LYS A 91 -16.06 -10.49 -1.08
C LYS A 91 -17.35 -11.28 -0.88
N ASP A 92 -18.49 -10.72 -1.28
CA ASP A 92 -19.79 -11.37 -1.18
C ASP A 92 -19.87 -12.63 -2.07
N ILE A 93 -19.22 -12.63 -3.24
CA ILE A 93 -19.10 -13.79 -4.13
C ILE A 93 -18.29 -14.92 -3.45
N VAL A 94 -17.13 -14.58 -2.89
CA VAL A 94 -16.27 -15.54 -2.17
C VAL A 94 -17.02 -16.14 -0.97
N GLU A 95 -17.70 -15.32 -0.17
CA GLU A 95 -18.47 -15.79 0.98
C GLU A 95 -19.64 -16.71 0.58
N LYS A 96 -20.34 -16.41 -0.53
CA LYS A 96 -21.41 -17.27 -1.05
C LYS A 96 -20.90 -18.64 -1.53
N ILE A 97 -19.77 -18.68 -2.23
CA ILE A 97 -19.22 -19.94 -2.77
C ILE A 97 -18.62 -20.78 -1.64
N VAL A 98 -17.82 -20.18 -0.75
CA VAL A 98 -17.19 -20.88 0.37
C VAL A 98 -18.22 -21.32 1.42
N GLY A 99 -19.26 -20.51 1.66
CA GLY A 99 -20.38 -20.83 2.55
C GLY A 99 -21.35 -21.89 2.00
N SER A 100 -21.35 -22.15 0.69
CA SER A 100 -22.26 -23.12 0.05
C SER A 100 -21.82 -24.58 0.16
N LYS A 101 -20.70 -24.90 0.85
CA LYS A 101 -20.28 -26.28 1.15
C LYS A 101 -21.30 -27.10 2.00
N LYS A 102 -22.44 -26.53 2.39
CA LYS A 102 -23.53 -27.21 3.13
C LYS A 102 -24.78 -27.55 2.32
N LYS A 103 -24.84 -27.30 1.01
CA LYS A 103 -25.99 -27.74 0.19
C LYS A 103 -25.69 -29.05 -0.51
N THR A 104 -26.52 -30.05 -0.24
CA THR A 104 -26.53 -31.38 -0.86
C THR A 104 -26.69 -31.30 -2.39
N ASP A 105 -26.09 -32.26 -3.10
CA ASP A 105 -26.01 -32.40 -4.57
C ASP A 105 -27.34 -32.22 -5.35
N ALA A 106 -28.49 -32.28 -4.69
CA ALA A 106 -29.81 -32.13 -5.30
C ALA A 106 -30.17 -30.66 -5.64
N ASP A 107 -29.70 -29.67 -4.86
CA ASP A 107 -30.09 -28.26 -5.02
C ASP A 107 -29.32 -27.53 -6.15
N ILE A 108 -28.21 -28.10 -6.62
CA ILE A 108 -27.33 -27.49 -7.63
C ILE A 108 -27.93 -27.59 -9.05
N LYS A 109 -28.86 -28.54 -9.27
CA LYS A 109 -29.40 -28.85 -10.62
C LYS A 109 -30.36 -27.81 -11.19
N HIS A 110 -30.92 -26.91 -10.38
CA HIS A 110 -31.89 -25.90 -10.84
C HIS A 110 -31.34 -24.45 -10.92
N ALA A 111 -30.09 -24.20 -10.51
CA ALA A 111 -29.48 -22.86 -10.49
C ALA A 111 -28.34 -22.68 -11.52
N THR A 112 -28.40 -23.39 -12.64
CA THR A 112 -27.29 -23.57 -13.60
C THR A 112 -26.79 -22.27 -14.26
N GLY A 113 -27.62 -21.23 -14.35
CA GLY A 113 -27.23 -19.94 -14.93
C GLY A 113 -26.48 -19.01 -13.96
N ILE A 114 -26.90 -18.95 -12.70
CA ILE A 114 -26.31 -18.06 -11.69
C ILE A 114 -25.00 -18.66 -11.15
N SER A 115 -24.96 -19.99 -10.94
CA SER A 115 -23.76 -20.67 -10.44
C SER A 115 -22.57 -20.53 -11.39
N LYS A 116 -22.80 -20.69 -12.71
CA LYS A 116 -21.75 -20.60 -13.74
C LYS A 116 -21.21 -19.17 -13.89
N ALA A 117 -22.09 -18.17 -13.88
CA ALA A 117 -21.68 -16.76 -13.92
C ALA A 117 -20.87 -16.36 -12.67
N THR A 118 -21.27 -16.86 -11.50
CA THR A 118 -20.60 -16.57 -10.23
C THR A 118 -19.22 -17.26 -10.13
N GLU A 119 -19.07 -18.47 -10.69
CA GLU A 119 -17.82 -19.22 -10.72
C GLU A 119 -16.76 -18.57 -11.62
N ASP A 120 -17.14 -18.08 -12.80
CA ASP A 120 -16.22 -17.36 -13.68
C ASP A 120 -15.86 -15.96 -13.16
N GLU A 121 -16.75 -15.30 -12.43
CA GLU A 121 -16.42 -14.05 -11.71
C GLU A 121 -15.38 -14.28 -10.60
N LEU A 122 -15.52 -15.39 -9.86
CA LEU A 122 -14.53 -15.76 -8.84
C LEU A 122 -13.17 -16.07 -9.46
N TYR A 123 -13.12 -16.79 -10.58
CA TYR A 123 -11.87 -17.05 -11.27
C TYR A 123 -11.22 -15.75 -11.81
N LYS A 124 -12.01 -14.82 -12.36
CA LYS A 124 -11.51 -13.50 -12.76
C LYS A 124 -10.87 -12.75 -11.59
N PHE A 125 -11.49 -12.82 -10.40
CA PHE A 125 -10.91 -12.26 -9.18
C PHE A 125 -9.56 -12.91 -8.83
N TYR A 126 -9.46 -14.24 -8.89
CA TYR A 126 -8.19 -14.92 -8.67
C TYR A 126 -7.13 -14.53 -9.69
N LEU A 127 -7.50 -14.40 -10.97
CA LEU A 127 -6.58 -13.95 -12.02
C LEU A 127 -6.05 -12.53 -11.78
N GLU A 128 -6.92 -11.60 -11.40
CA GLU A 128 -6.52 -10.23 -11.09
C GLU A 128 -5.59 -10.19 -9.86
N LYS A 129 -5.95 -10.90 -8.79
CA LYS A 129 -5.12 -10.99 -7.59
C LYS A 129 -3.76 -11.62 -7.87
N PHE A 130 -3.72 -12.68 -8.67
CA PHE A 130 -2.50 -13.36 -9.08
C PHE A 130 -1.55 -12.41 -9.83
N LYS A 131 -2.06 -11.73 -10.87
CA LYS A 131 -1.29 -10.75 -11.65
C LYS A 131 -0.80 -9.58 -10.80
N ASN A 132 -1.62 -9.09 -9.87
CA ASN A 132 -1.25 -7.99 -8.99
C ASN A 132 -0.07 -8.38 -8.07
N LEU A 133 -0.13 -9.55 -7.42
CA LEU A 133 0.94 -10.04 -6.56
C LEU A 133 2.25 -10.27 -7.32
N GLU A 134 2.18 -10.80 -8.54
CA GLU A 134 3.35 -10.97 -9.41
C GLU A 134 3.97 -9.61 -9.77
N LEU A 135 3.13 -8.63 -10.15
CA LEU A 135 3.57 -7.28 -10.48
C LEU A 135 4.20 -6.57 -9.28
N GLN A 136 3.62 -6.72 -8.07
CA GLN A 136 4.18 -6.18 -6.84
C GLN A 136 5.57 -6.74 -6.54
N GLY A 137 5.79 -8.06 -6.74
CA GLY A 137 7.11 -8.66 -6.59
C GLY A 137 8.13 -8.13 -7.59
N GLN A 138 7.72 -7.94 -8.85
CA GLN A 138 8.58 -7.35 -9.89
C GLN A 138 8.92 -5.89 -9.59
N GLN A 139 7.94 -5.12 -9.10
CA GLN A 139 8.14 -3.73 -8.74
C GLN A 139 9.08 -3.60 -7.53
N LEU A 140 8.87 -4.40 -6.48
CA LEU A 140 9.76 -4.44 -5.31
C LEU A 140 11.21 -4.73 -5.72
N SER A 141 11.43 -5.66 -6.66
CA SER A 141 12.77 -5.93 -7.19
C SER A 141 13.44 -4.70 -7.82
N LYS A 142 12.68 -3.92 -8.60
CA LYS A 142 13.17 -2.70 -9.24
C LYS A 142 13.45 -1.61 -8.21
N ASP A 143 12.53 -1.39 -7.28
CA ASP A 143 12.64 -0.36 -6.25
C ASP A 143 13.85 -0.60 -5.35
N ILE A 144 14.09 -1.87 -4.95
CA ILE A 144 15.27 -2.23 -4.15
C ILE A 144 16.57 -2.00 -4.93
N LYS A 145 16.61 -2.34 -6.22
CA LYS A 145 17.79 -2.10 -7.06
C LYS A 145 18.09 -0.61 -7.20
N GLU A 146 17.07 0.20 -7.42
CA GLU A 146 17.24 1.66 -7.50
C GLU A 146 17.66 2.23 -6.14
N TRP A 147 17.07 1.76 -5.03
CA TRP A 147 17.47 2.18 -3.70
C TRP A 147 18.95 1.85 -3.41
N VAL A 148 19.42 0.63 -3.72
CA VAL A 148 20.84 0.27 -3.57
C VAL A 148 21.73 1.21 -4.37
N LYS A 149 21.35 1.51 -5.62
CA LYS A 149 22.10 2.43 -6.49
C LYS A 149 22.15 3.84 -5.90
N VAL A 150 21.02 4.38 -5.41
CA VAL A 150 20.96 5.70 -4.78
C VAL A 150 21.84 5.75 -3.53
N VAL A 151 21.83 4.72 -2.69
CA VAL A 151 22.67 4.67 -1.49
C VAL A 151 24.16 4.60 -1.83
N LYS A 152 24.54 3.89 -2.91
CA LYS A 152 25.93 3.92 -3.40
C LYS A 152 26.35 5.31 -3.83
N LEU A 153 25.53 5.97 -4.66
CA LEU A 153 25.78 7.33 -5.11
C LEU A 153 25.93 8.29 -3.93
N TYR A 154 25.09 8.15 -2.90
CA TYR A 154 25.23 8.92 -1.66
C TYR A 154 26.63 8.76 -1.04
N PHE A 155 27.14 7.54 -0.89
CA PHE A 155 28.47 7.31 -0.32
C PHE A 155 29.61 7.82 -1.23
N GLU A 156 29.47 7.67 -2.54
CA GLU A 156 30.41 8.22 -3.53
C GLU A 156 30.47 9.75 -3.47
N ASP A 157 29.31 10.41 -3.37
CA ASP A 157 29.21 11.86 -3.25
C ASP A 157 29.76 12.36 -1.91
N GLN A 158 29.50 11.65 -0.81
CA GLN A 158 30.09 11.96 0.49
C GLN A 158 31.62 11.88 0.44
N GLN A 159 32.16 10.84 -0.19
CA GLN A 159 33.59 10.68 -0.37
C GLN A 159 34.20 11.82 -1.22
N ARG A 160 33.57 12.16 -2.35
CA ARG A 160 34.02 13.27 -3.21
C ARG A 160 34.01 14.61 -2.46
N LEU A 161 32.99 14.85 -1.64
CA LEU A 161 32.90 16.04 -0.81
C LEU A 161 34.04 16.08 0.21
N ALA A 162 34.34 14.96 0.86
CA ALA A 162 35.46 14.87 1.79
C ALA A 162 36.82 15.11 1.12
N GLU A 163 37.05 14.55 -0.07
CA GLU A 163 38.27 14.79 -0.87
C GLU A 163 38.39 16.28 -1.27
N THR A 164 37.30 16.91 -1.69
CA THR A 164 37.29 18.34 -2.05
C THR A 164 37.61 19.22 -0.84
N PHE A 165 37.08 18.88 0.34
CA PHE A 165 37.40 19.58 1.58
C PHE A 165 38.87 19.43 1.97
N GLU A 166 39.43 18.24 1.82
CA GLU A 166 40.86 18.00 2.02
C GLU A 166 41.71 18.85 1.07
N GLU A 167 41.39 18.91 -0.22
CA GLU A 167 42.13 19.73 -1.19
C GLU A 167 42.06 21.24 -0.89
N LEU A 168 40.89 21.74 -0.48
CA LEU A 168 40.65 23.18 -0.30
C LEU A 168 41.27 23.73 1.00
N TYR A 169 41.21 22.97 2.09
CA TYR A 169 41.55 23.47 3.43
C TYR A 169 42.88 22.93 3.99
N MET A 170 43.58 22.03 3.28
CA MET A 170 44.91 21.55 3.68
C MET A 170 46.06 22.52 3.36
N LEU A 171 45.74 23.74 2.90
CA LEU A 171 46.72 24.80 2.63
C LEU A 171 47.05 25.65 3.88
N ASP A 172 46.22 25.62 4.93
CA ASP A 172 46.41 26.40 6.16
C ASP A 172 46.39 25.48 7.40
N ASN A 173 47.53 25.40 8.10
CA ASN A 173 47.85 24.24 8.96
C ASN A 173 47.75 24.49 10.48
N ASN A 174 47.22 25.64 10.93
CA ASN A 174 47.33 26.03 12.35
C ASN A 174 46.00 26.29 13.09
N ASP A 175 44.84 26.06 12.48
CA ASP A 175 43.53 26.34 13.11
C ASP A 175 42.84 25.07 13.67
N VAL A 176 42.08 25.25 14.76
CA VAL A 176 41.18 24.26 15.37
C VAL A 176 40.13 23.77 14.36
N GLU A 177 39.71 24.64 13.45
CA GLU A 177 38.74 24.32 12.39
C GLU A 177 39.28 23.31 11.37
N HIS A 178 40.56 23.43 11.02
CA HIS A 178 41.26 22.48 10.16
C HIS A 178 41.29 21.07 10.79
N LYS A 179 41.55 20.96 12.11
CA LYS A 179 41.53 19.66 12.81
C LYS A 179 40.16 18.99 12.78
N LYS A 180 39.06 19.76 12.88
CA LYS A 180 37.69 19.22 12.77
C LYS A 180 37.43 18.66 11.37
N LEU A 181 37.91 19.35 10.34
CA LEU A 181 37.74 18.94 8.96
C LEU A 181 38.54 17.67 8.63
N VAL A 182 39.80 17.57 9.07
CA VAL A 182 40.64 16.37 8.90
C VAL A 182 39.96 15.13 9.50
N GLU A 183 39.39 15.27 10.70
CA GLU A 183 38.67 14.17 11.37
C GLU A 183 37.35 13.83 10.66
N TYR A 184 36.66 14.81 10.05
CA TYR A 184 35.47 14.55 9.22
C TYR A 184 35.84 13.75 7.99
N VAL A 185 36.87 14.19 7.26
CA VAL A 185 37.37 13.52 6.06
C VAL A 185 37.77 12.07 6.38
N LYS A 186 38.45 11.86 7.51
CA LYS A 186 38.80 10.53 7.99
C LYS A 186 37.57 9.66 8.28
N ALA A 187 36.57 10.20 8.99
CA ALA A 187 35.34 9.49 9.29
C ALA A 187 34.60 9.07 7.99
N ILE A 188 34.48 9.98 7.01
CA ILE A 188 33.84 9.65 5.73
C ILE A 188 34.62 8.59 4.95
N LYS A 189 35.97 8.69 4.90
CA LYS A 189 36.83 7.69 4.26
C LYS A 189 36.73 6.31 4.90
N GLU A 190 36.40 6.22 6.19
CA GLU A 190 36.17 4.96 6.88
C GLU A 190 34.74 4.43 6.64
N ILE A 191 33.71 5.28 6.77
CA ILE A 191 32.29 4.91 6.71
C ILE A 191 31.85 4.48 5.31
N ALA A 192 32.20 5.28 4.29
CA ALA A 192 31.69 5.10 2.93
C ALA A 192 32.01 3.73 2.31
N PRO A 193 33.27 3.22 2.35
CA PRO A 193 33.61 1.93 1.75
C PRO A 193 33.16 0.72 2.59
N THR A 194 32.94 0.87 3.90
CA THR A 194 32.51 -0.24 4.76
C THR A 194 30.99 -0.42 4.72
N HIS A 195 30.23 0.59 5.11
CA HIS A 195 28.79 0.47 5.30
C HIS A 195 28.03 0.27 3.99
N GLY A 196 28.41 1.00 2.94
CA GLY A 196 27.81 0.85 1.61
C GLY A 196 28.03 -0.56 1.05
N LYS A 197 29.24 -1.10 1.21
CA LYS A 197 29.59 -2.45 0.75
C LYS A 197 28.91 -3.55 1.55
N GLU A 198 28.91 -3.44 2.89
CA GLU A 198 28.20 -4.38 3.77
C GLU A 198 26.70 -4.46 3.43
N MET A 199 26.07 -3.30 3.24
CA MET A 199 24.66 -3.23 2.82
C MET A 199 24.45 -3.89 1.46
N GLU A 200 25.28 -3.56 0.47
CA GLU A 200 25.16 -4.14 -0.87
C GLU A 200 25.28 -5.66 -0.84
N GLU A 201 26.29 -6.18 -0.14
CA GLU A 201 26.50 -7.62 0.01
C GLU A 201 25.32 -8.29 0.73
N ALA A 202 24.76 -7.64 1.76
CA ALA A 202 23.58 -8.13 2.46
C ALA A 202 22.36 -8.20 1.54
N VAL A 203 22.08 -7.16 0.75
CA VAL A 203 20.97 -7.18 -0.22
C VAL A 203 21.21 -8.26 -1.28
N LYS A 204 22.42 -8.33 -1.82
CA LYS A 204 22.79 -9.29 -2.87
C LYS A 204 22.66 -10.74 -2.41
N LYS A 205 23.05 -11.04 -1.17
CA LYS A 205 23.03 -12.40 -0.62
C LYS A 205 21.66 -12.81 -0.08
N ASN A 206 20.93 -11.88 0.55
CA ASN A 206 19.75 -12.23 1.32
C ASN A 206 18.44 -11.86 0.62
N ILE A 207 18.42 -10.81 -0.20
CA ILE A 207 17.17 -10.27 -0.77
C ILE A 207 16.96 -10.70 -2.22
N TYR A 208 17.94 -10.50 -3.11
CA TYR A 208 17.78 -10.84 -4.53
C TYR A 208 17.40 -12.31 -4.77
N PRO A 209 18.06 -13.31 -4.13
CA PRO A 209 17.68 -14.71 -4.31
C PRO A 209 16.27 -15.02 -3.81
N GLN A 210 15.80 -14.33 -2.76
CA GLN A 210 14.46 -14.53 -2.23
C GLN A 210 13.39 -13.99 -3.19
N ILE A 211 13.61 -12.81 -3.77
CA ILE A 211 12.72 -12.21 -4.77
C ILE A 211 12.69 -13.04 -6.05
N GLU A 212 13.85 -13.53 -6.53
CA GLU A 212 13.91 -14.42 -7.69
C GLU A 212 13.11 -15.70 -7.44
N LYS A 213 13.30 -16.33 -6.28
CA LYS A 213 12.51 -17.52 -5.89
C LYS A 213 11.02 -17.19 -5.75
N PHE A 214 10.67 -16.04 -5.20
CA PHE A 214 9.29 -15.57 -5.10
C PHE A 214 8.63 -15.50 -6.47
N LEU A 215 9.29 -14.87 -7.45
CA LEU A 215 8.78 -14.76 -8.83
C LEU A 215 8.73 -16.11 -9.54
N GLU A 216 9.68 -17.00 -9.27
CA GLU A 216 9.69 -18.35 -9.84
C GLU A 216 8.45 -19.16 -9.46
N LEU A 217 7.94 -18.99 -8.23
CA LEU A 217 6.76 -19.71 -7.72
C LEU A 217 5.48 -19.39 -8.51
N PHE A 218 5.43 -18.27 -9.25
CA PHE A 218 4.28 -17.93 -10.10
C PHE A 218 4.25 -18.73 -11.40
N LYS A 219 5.37 -19.27 -11.89
CA LYS A 219 5.43 -19.91 -13.21
C LYS A 219 4.54 -21.15 -13.32
N ALA A 220 4.56 -22.01 -12.31
CA ALA A 220 3.77 -23.26 -12.32
C ALA A 220 2.25 -22.98 -12.27
N PRO A 221 1.71 -22.20 -11.32
CA PRO A 221 0.30 -21.81 -11.34
C PRO A 221 -0.11 -21.09 -12.62
N ALA A 222 0.72 -20.18 -13.15
CA ALA A 222 0.44 -19.47 -14.40
C ALA A 222 0.28 -20.43 -15.59
N ALA A 223 1.08 -21.51 -15.65
CA ALA A 223 0.96 -22.53 -16.69
C ALA A 223 -0.38 -23.30 -16.59
N VAL A 224 -0.83 -23.62 -15.38
CA VAL A 224 -2.13 -24.29 -15.13
C VAL A 224 -3.29 -23.36 -15.49
N MET A 225 -3.22 -22.10 -15.08
CA MET A 225 -4.22 -21.06 -15.41
C MET A 225 -4.32 -20.85 -16.93
N LYS A 226 -3.19 -20.81 -17.65
CA LYS A 226 -3.16 -20.74 -19.12
C LYS A 226 -3.71 -22.01 -19.79
N LYS A 227 -3.59 -23.17 -19.15
CA LYS A 227 -4.19 -24.42 -19.63
C LYS A 227 -5.72 -24.39 -19.46
N ARG A 228 -6.24 -23.84 -18.35
CA ARG A 228 -7.68 -23.59 -18.15
C ARG A 228 -8.23 -22.67 -19.24
N GLU A 229 -7.56 -21.54 -19.47
CA GLU A 229 -7.98 -20.52 -20.44
C GLU A 229 -8.10 -21.09 -21.86
N ARG A 230 -7.15 -21.93 -22.29
CA ARG A 230 -7.21 -22.58 -23.61
C ARG A 230 -8.40 -23.55 -23.77
N LYS A 231 -8.90 -24.11 -22.67
CA LYS A 231 -9.95 -25.14 -22.69
C LYS A 231 -11.36 -24.58 -22.50
N ILE A 232 -11.51 -23.29 -22.21
CA ILE A 232 -12.82 -22.67 -21.97
C ILE A 232 -13.72 -22.73 -23.21
N LEU A 233 -13.15 -22.52 -24.40
CA LEU A 233 -13.90 -22.53 -25.67
C LEU A 233 -14.45 -23.92 -25.99
N ASP A 234 -13.66 -24.97 -25.78
CA ASP A 234 -14.09 -26.36 -25.95
C ASP A 234 -15.19 -26.71 -24.95
N TYR A 235 -15.06 -26.28 -23.70
CA TYR A 235 -16.06 -26.48 -22.66
C TYR A 235 -17.38 -25.78 -23.00
N ASP A 236 -17.35 -24.51 -23.40
CA ASP A 236 -18.56 -23.77 -23.78
C ASP A 236 -19.25 -24.38 -25.01
N ARG A 237 -18.46 -24.85 -25.98
CA ARG A 237 -18.98 -25.59 -27.13
C ARG A 237 -19.66 -26.90 -26.70
N ALA A 238 -19.04 -27.66 -25.81
CA ALA A 238 -19.60 -28.89 -25.27
C ALA A 238 -20.92 -28.65 -24.50
N MET A 239 -20.96 -27.60 -23.69
CA MET A 239 -22.16 -27.21 -22.95
C MET A 239 -23.29 -26.75 -23.87
N SER A 240 -22.98 -26.02 -24.94
CA SER A 240 -23.98 -25.58 -25.94
C SER A 240 -24.61 -26.75 -26.70
N ILE A 241 -23.80 -27.76 -27.09
CA ILE A 241 -24.29 -28.97 -27.77
C ILE A 241 -25.16 -29.80 -26.82
N LYS A 242 -24.72 -29.99 -25.56
CA LYS A 242 -25.52 -30.67 -24.53
C LYS A 242 -26.86 -29.97 -24.26
N ALA A 243 -26.88 -28.64 -24.20
CA ALA A 243 -28.11 -27.85 -24.02
C ALA A 243 -29.10 -28.03 -25.18
N LYS A 244 -28.60 -28.29 -26.39
CA LYS A 244 -29.41 -28.60 -27.59
C LYS A 244 -29.77 -30.09 -27.71
N GLY A 245 -29.46 -30.92 -26.71
CA GLY A 245 -29.73 -32.36 -26.71
C GLY A 245 -28.84 -33.18 -27.65
N GLY A 246 -27.73 -32.61 -28.13
CA GLY A 246 -26.80 -33.28 -29.04
C GLY A 246 -25.81 -34.21 -28.33
N THR A 247 -25.37 -35.26 -29.02
CA THR A 247 -24.29 -36.14 -28.56
C THR A 247 -22.93 -35.49 -28.77
N LEU A 248 -22.07 -35.55 -27.75
CA LEU A 248 -20.72 -34.99 -27.81
C LEU A 248 -19.73 -35.98 -28.40
N ASP A 249 -18.81 -35.47 -29.22
CA ASP A 249 -17.63 -36.23 -29.63
C ASP A 249 -16.74 -36.55 -28.41
N LYS A 250 -16.09 -37.72 -28.44
CA LYS A 250 -15.25 -38.23 -27.34
C LYS A 250 -14.10 -37.26 -27.03
N HIS A 251 -13.50 -36.64 -28.04
CA HIS A 251 -12.42 -35.67 -27.85
C HIS A 251 -12.93 -34.38 -27.19
N LEU A 252 -14.09 -33.88 -27.63
CA LEU A 252 -14.71 -32.68 -27.06
C LEU A 252 -15.15 -32.89 -25.60
N GLN A 253 -15.72 -34.06 -25.29
CA GLN A 253 -16.10 -34.45 -23.94
C GLN A 253 -14.86 -34.54 -23.03
N GLN A 254 -13.78 -35.18 -23.48
CA GLN A 254 -12.51 -35.22 -22.73
C GLN A 254 -11.92 -33.83 -22.50
N SER A 255 -12.01 -32.91 -23.48
CA SER A 255 -11.51 -31.54 -23.30
C SER A 255 -12.33 -30.77 -22.26
N ALA A 256 -13.66 -30.93 -22.26
CA ALA A 256 -14.58 -30.32 -21.29
C ALA A 256 -14.40 -30.89 -19.86
N ASP A 257 -14.18 -32.19 -19.73
CA ASP A 257 -13.90 -32.82 -18.43
C ASP A 257 -12.56 -32.35 -17.86
N ALA A 258 -11.54 -32.18 -18.73
CA ALA A 258 -10.27 -31.60 -18.34
C ALA A 258 -10.40 -30.14 -17.88
N PHE A 259 -11.27 -29.33 -18.51
CA PHE A 259 -11.54 -27.96 -18.03
C PHE A 259 -12.16 -27.96 -16.63
N THR A 260 -13.13 -28.83 -16.39
CA THR A 260 -13.82 -28.93 -15.10
C THR A 260 -12.84 -29.36 -14.01
N SER A 261 -12.00 -30.36 -14.29
CA SER A 261 -10.96 -30.84 -13.37
C SER A 261 -9.92 -29.76 -13.04
N ILE A 262 -9.40 -29.06 -14.06
CA ILE A 262 -8.44 -27.96 -13.85
C ILE A 262 -9.07 -26.81 -13.07
N SER A 263 -10.34 -26.48 -13.35
CA SER A 263 -11.06 -25.42 -12.64
C SER A 263 -11.24 -25.76 -11.17
N ALA A 264 -11.62 -27.00 -10.84
CA ALA A 264 -11.73 -27.45 -9.46
C ALA A 264 -10.39 -27.36 -8.72
N GLN A 265 -9.31 -27.84 -9.35
CA GLN A 265 -7.96 -27.77 -8.79
C GLN A 265 -7.54 -26.33 -8.49
N LEU A 266 -7.75 -25.40 -9.44
CA LEU A 266 -7.38 -23.99 -9.26
C LEU A 266 -8.19 -23.31 -8.15
N HIS A 267 -9.46 -23.66 -7.98
CA HIS A 267 -10.28 -23.12 -6.89
C HIS A 267 -9.83 -23.59 -5.50
N GLU A 268 -9.22 -24.77 -5.42
CA GLU A 268 -8.68 -25.31 -4.16
C GLU A 268 -7.28 -24.78 -3.85
N GLU A 269 -6.40 -24.75 -4.85
CA GLU A 269 -4.97 -24.43 -4.65
C GLU A 269 -4.71 -22.91 -4.59
N LEU A 270 -5.36 -22.09 -5.43
CA LEU A 270 -5.07 -20.66 -5.51
C LEU A 270 -5.28 -19.89 -4.19
N PRO A 271 -6.34 -20.14 -3.39
CA PRO A 271 -6.49 -19.48 -2.09
C PRO A 271 -5.32 -19.75 -1.14
N SER A 272 -4.87 -21.01 -1.09
CA SER A 272 -3.73 -21.44 -0.27
C SER A 272 -2.43 -20.82 -0.78
N PHE A 273 -2.23 -20.82 -2.11
CA PHE A 273 -1.12 -20.12 -2.76
C PHE A 273 -1.10 -18.64 -2.40
N PHE A 274 -2.23 -17.93 -2.51
CA PHE A 274 -2.31 -16.50 -2.16
C PHE A 274 -1.96 -16.22 -0.71
N LYS A 275 -2.40 -17.08 0.22
CA LYS A 275 -2.05 -16.92 1.64
C LYS A 275 -0.54 -17.04 1.84
N LEU A 276 0.08 -18.09 1.29
CA LEU A 276 1.50 -18.38 1.49
C LEU A 276 2.40 -17.37 0.76
N ILE A 277 2.02 -16.97 -0.45
CA ILE A 277 2.83 -16.03 -1.24
C ILE A 277 2.80 -14.63 -0.63
N THR A 278 1.67 -14.18 -0.07
CA THR A 278 1.62 -12.92 0.68
C THR A 278 2.49 -12.98 1.93
N GLN A 279 2.47 -14.08 2.69
CA GLN A 279 3.37 -14.25 3.83
C GLN A 279 4.84 -14.24 3.41
N TYR A 280 5.17 -14.87 2.27
CA TYR A 280 6.54 -14.86 1.77
C TYR A 280 6.98 -13.45 1.34
N PHE A 281 6.08 -12.67 0.72
CA PHE A 281 6.31 -11.27 0.40
C PHE A 281 6.61 -10.43 1.66
N ASP A 282 5.82 -10.60 2.72
CA ASP A 282 6.02 -9.90 3.99
C ASP A 282 7.40 -10.21 4.60
N ILE A 283 7.87 -11.46 4.50
CA ILE A 283 9.20 -11.86 4.98
C ILE A 283 10.29 -11.11 4.21
N ILE A 284 10.20 -11.04 2.87
CA ILE A 284 11.18 -10.32 2.04
C ILE A 284 11.24 -8.85 2.44
N VAL A 285 10.08 -8.21 2.61
CA VAL A 285 9.99 -6.79 3.02
C VAL A 285 10.60 -6.59 4.40
N GLN A 286 10.32 -7.45 5.37
CA GLN A 286 10.89 -7.37 6.71
C GLN A 286 12.41 -7.54 6.72
N GLU A 287 12.95 -8.50 5.96
CA GLU A 287 14.40 -8.68 5.83
C GLU A 287 15.06 -7.45 5.20
N PHE A 288 14.42 -6.84 4.19
CA PHE A 288 14.91 -5.60 3.60
C PHE A 288 14.91 -4.44 4.59
N ILE A 289 13.83 -4.26 5.36
CA ILE A 289 13.74 -3.22 6.41
C ILE A 289 14.83 -3.42 7.47
N LYS A 290 15.16 -4.66 7.86
CA LYS A 290 16.26 -4.93 8.80
C LYS A 290 17.61 -4.47 8.24
N ILE A 291 17.88 -4.70 6.96
CA ILE A 291 19.11 -4.23 6.29
C ILE A 291 19.15 -2.70 6.31
N GLN A 292 18.06 -2.02 5.93
CA GLN A 292 17.97 -0.57 5.96
C GLN A 292 18.19 -0.02 7.38
N SER A 293 17.51 -0.59 8.36
CA SER A 293 17.62 -0.18 9.77
C SER A 293 19.05 -0.31 10.28
N ARG A 294 19.72 -1.44 9.97
CA ARG A 294 21.13 -1.65 10.33
C ARG A 294 22.03 -0.60 9.70
N LEU A 295 21.87 -0.31 8.40
CA LEU A 295 22.65 0.72 7.70
C LEU A 295 22.52 2.08 8.41
N TYR A 296 21.29 2.55 8.61
CA TYR A 296 21.06 3.87 9.22
C TYR A 296 21.52 3.94 10.68
N GLN A 297 21.42 2.85 11.43
CA GLN A 297 21.94 2.77 12.79
C GLN A 297 23.47 2.89 12.81
N GLN A 298 24.16 2.13 11.94
CA GLN A 298 25.62 2.17 11.86
C GLN A 298 26.12 3.56 11.43
N ILE A 299 25.57 4.13 10.35
CA ILE A 299 25.86 5.51 9.91
C ILE A 299 25.65 6.49 11.08
N GLY A 300 24.50 6.39 11.75
CA GLY A 300 24.18 7.28 12.87
C GLY A 300 25.15 7.13 14.05
N MET A 301 25.64 5.93 14.34
CA MET A 301 26.61 5.69 15.41
C MET A 301 27.96 6.34 15.09
N ASP A 302 28.47 6.15 13.88
CA ASP A 302 29.78 6.67 13.49
C ASP A 302 29.77 8.20 13.38
N PHE A 303 28.71 8.77 12.80
CA PHE A 303 28.53 10.23 12.82
C PHE A 303 28.41 10.76 14.25
N ARG A 304 27.63 10.12 15.13
CA ARG A 304 27.56 10.53 16.55
C ARG A 304 28.92 10.48 17.22
N GLN A 305 29.73 9.46 16.95
CA GLN A 305 31.07 9.36 17.50
C GLN A 305 31.98 10.50 17.01
N TYR A 306 31.84 10.91 15.75
CA TYR A 306 32.49 12.10 15.21
C TYR A 306 31.98 13.39 15.89
N PHE A 307 30.67 13.59 15.94
CA PHE A 307 30.03 14.77 16.55
C PHE A 307 30.42 14.93 18.03
N CYS A 308 30.31 13.87 18.85
CA CYS A 308 30.67 13.94 20.27
C CYS A 308 32.14 14.26 20.54
N LYS A 309 33.05 13.99 19.59
CA LYS A 309 34.48 14.28 19.74
C LYS A 309 34.84 15.71 19.33
N PHE A 310 34.12 16.31 18.39
CA PHE A 310 34.60 17.52 17.69
C PHE A 310 33.57 18.64 17.53
N VAL A 311 32.30 18.37 17.81
CA VAL A 311 31.21 19.34 17.81
C VAL A 311 30.72 19.48 19.25
N ASP A 312 30.69 20.71 19.76
CA ASP A 312 30.18 20.99 21.09
C ASP A 312 28.73 20.49 21.21
N THR A 313 28.51 19.55 22.12
CA THR A 313 27.19 19.00 22.40
C THR A 313 26.18 20.08 22.83
N GLN A 314 26.62 21.21 23.40
CA GLN A 314 25.75 22.37 23.68
C GLN A 314 25.35 23.12 22.40
N ALA A 315 26.21 23.17 21.38
CA ALA A 315 25.85 23.70 20.06
C ALA A 315 24.84 22.80 19.33
N LEU A 316 24.91 21.48 19.56
CA LEU A 316 23.95 20.51 19.02
C LEU A 316 22.58 20.54 19.71
N GLU A 317 22.47 20.95 20.98
CA GLU A 317 21.16 21.19 21.63
C GLU A 317 20.39 22.29 20.90
N HIS A 318 21.06 23.39 20.52
CA HIS A 318 20.47 24.47 19.73
C HIS A 318 20.19 24.09 18.26
N VAL A 319 20.97 23.17 17.68
CA VAL A 319 20.68 22.60 16.35
C VAL A 319 19.53 21.59 16.41
N SER A 320 19.37 20.85 17.52
CA SER A 320 18.27 19.90 17.74
C SER A 320 16.93 20.62 17.93
N GLU A 321 16.90 21.74 18.66
CA GLU A 321 15.72 22.64 18.72
C GLU A 321 15.37 23.22 17.35
N ARG A 322 16.38 23.46 16.50
CA ARG A 322 16.19 23.92 15.12
C ARG A 322 16.07 22.80 14.08
N ARG A 323 16.15 21.52 14.43
CA ARG A 323 16.14 20.45 13.43
C ARG A 323 14.75 20.23 12.85
N GLU A 324 13.73 20.40 13.69
CA GLU A 324 12.34 20.53 13.23
C GLU A 324 12.12 21.84 12.48
N LEU A 325 12.80 22.93 12.83
CA LEU A 325 12.71 24.21 12.10
C LEU A 325 13.39 24.16 10.73
N VAL A 326 14.57 23.55 10.57
CA VAL A 326 15.25 23.42 9.28
C VAL A 326 14.50 22.48 8.33
N LEU A 327 13.88 21.42 8.86
CA LEU A 327 13.01 20.54 8.07
C LEU A 327 11.60 21.12 7.84
N ARG A 328 11.11 22.04 8.70
CA ARG A 328 9.89 22.83 8.48
C ARG A 328 10.12 24.04 7.54
N GLU A 329 11.32 24.62 7.56
CA GLU A 329 11.74 25.72 6.68
C GLU A 329 12.16 25.19 5.30
N MET A 330 12.54 23.91 5.21
CA MET A 330 12.49 23.13 3.97
C MET A 330 11.06 22.66 3.68
N ASP A 331 10.09 23.57 3.78
CA ASP A 331 8.82 23.41 3.09
C ASP A 331 9.12 23.58 1.60
N ILE A 332 9.19 22.45 0.89
CA ILE A 332 9.57 22.39 -0.53
C ILE A 332 8.59 23.21 -1.39
N ILE A 333 7.47 23.69 -0.81
CA ILE A 333 6.48 24.52 -1.47
C ILE A 333 5.97 25.68 -0.58
N LEU A 334 6.87 26.34 0.16
CA LEU A 334 6.52 27.50 1.01
C LEU A 334 5.79 28.63 0.23
N GLU A 335 6.16 28.84 -1.04
CA GLU A 335 5.53 29.84 -1.92
C GLU A 335 4.05 29.53 -2.23
N TYR A 336 3.64 28.25 -2.24
CA TYR A 336 2.24 27.85 -2.47
C TYR A 336 1.39 28.08 -1.22
N THR A 337 1.92 27.75 -0.05
CA THR A 337 1.21 27.91 1.23
C THR A 337 0.98 29.39 1.57
N GLN A 338 1.94 30.26 1.29
CA GLN A 338 1.80 31.71 1.52
C GLN A 338 0.79 32.36 0.57
N HIS A 339 0.81 32.03 -0.72
CA HIS A 339 -0.16 32.56 -1.68
C HIS A 339 -1.61 32.13 -1.35
N TYR A 340 -1.80 30.91 -0.83
CA TYR A 340 -3.13 30.36 -0.52
C TYR A 340 -3.79 30.98 0.72
N HIS A 341 -2.99 31.31 1.75
CA HIS A 341 -3.51 31.81 3.02
C HIS A 341 -3.55 33.35 3.10
N GLU A 342 -2.61 34.06 2.48
CA GLU A 342 -2.49 35.52 2.64
C GLU A 342 -3.23 36.31 1.55
N ASP A 343 -3.18 35.89 0.28
CA ASP A 343 -3.78 36.65 -0.83
C ASP A 343 -5.28 36.39 -1.04
N LEU A 344 -5.77 35.20 -0.65
CA LEU A 344 -7.16 34.77 -0.90
C LEU A 344 -8.09 34.88 0.33
N GLY A 345 -7.57 35.16 1.53
CA GLY A 345 -8.37 35.53 2.72
C GLY A 345 -9.44 34.52 3.17
N MET A 346 -9.24 33.23 2.93
CA MET A 346 -10.30 32.20 3.06
C MET A 346 -10.58 31.70 4.49
N ASP A 347 -9.85 32.15 5.51
CA ASP A 347 -10.07 31.74 6.90
C ASP A 347 -11.37 32.29 7.52
N ASP A 348 -11.93 33.38 6.97
CA ASP A 348 -13.14 34.00 7.50
C ASP A 348 -14.44 33.46 6.87
N GLU A 349 -14.42 32.92 5.64
CA GLU A 349 -15.61 32.29 5.05
C GLU A 349 -15.96 30.93 5.70
N LEU A 350 -14.94 30.19 6.14
CA LEU A 350 -15.10 28.88 6.79
C LEU A 350 -15.75 28.93 8.17
N LYS A 351 -15.73 30.09 8.85
CA LYS A 351 -16.42 30.29 10.14
C LYS A 351 -17.94 30.43 9.99
N THR A 352 -18.44 30.78 8.80
CA THR A 352 -19.86 31.08 8.57
C THR A 352 -20.71 29.82 8.33
N PHE A 353 -20.08 28.67 8.07
CA PHE A 353 -20.80 27.41 7.80
C PHE A 353 -20.97 26.55 9.05
N TYR A 354 -21.82 27.01 9.98
CA TYR A 354 -22.47 26.12 10.95
C TYR A 354 -24.00 26.18 10.82
N LEU A 355 -24.58 24.96 10.69
CA LEU A 355 -25.96 24.55 10.97
C LEU A 355 -27.02 24.74 9.87
N LEU A 356 -27.21 23.67 9.08
CA LEU A 356 -28.57 23.15 8.86
C LEU A 356 -28.64 21.73 9.43
N THR A 357 -29.21 21.67 10.62
CA THR A 357 -29.69 20.47 11.31
C THR A 357 -30.67 19.69 10.43
N SER A 358 -30.63 18.36 10.52
CA SER A 358 -31.73 17.50 10.09
C SER A 358 -33.06 18.00 10.68
N PRO A 359 -34.16 18.00 9.92
CA PRO A 359 -35.48 18.11 10.52
C PRO A 359 -35.72 16.84 11.35
N THR A 360 -36.00 17.06 12.63
CA THR A 360 -36.74 16.10 13.46
C THR A 360 -38.15 16.66 13.66
N GLY A 361 -39.13 15.77 13.65
CA GLY A 361 -40.55 16.01 13.91
C GLY A 361 -41.40 15.75 12.65
N ASN A 362 -42.29 14.76 12.57
CA ASN A 362 -42.97 13.95 13.58
C ASN A 362 -43.12 12.49 13.11
#